data_AF-A0A2H3BKV5-F1
#
_entry.id   AF-A0A2H3BKV5-F1
#
_cell.length_a   1.000
_cell.length_b   1.000
_cell.length_c   1.000
_cell.angle_alpha   90.00
_cell.angle_beta   90.00
_cell.angle_gamma   90.00
#
_symmetry.space_group_name_H-M   'P 1'
#
loop_
_entity.id
_entity.type
_entity.pdbx_description
1 polymer ?
#
loop_
_entity_poly.entity_id
_entity_poly.type
_entity_poly.pdbx_seq_one_letter_code
_entity_poly.pdbx_strand_id
1 'polypeptide(L)'
;MNSWYRRNLLLCPYKSEGDAACVFGSQVSGTVPLYRMYSPSAVDHFYTTNGNERNNAVQNLGYNDEGIVTGYIYPSASCGGVPFYRLYNPTAHDHFYTANANEKNTAAQTDGYVDEGIAGYVLPV
;
A
#
# COMPACT_ATOMS: atom_id res chain seq x y z
N MET A 1 -22.85 -29.72 0.39
CA MET A 1 -23.01 -30.21 1.78
C MET A 1 -21.65 -29.98 2.45
N ASN A 2 -21.43 -29.06 3.39
CA ASN A 2 -22.26 -28.62 4.50
C ASN A 2 -22.23 -27.09 4.69
N SER A 3 -23.40 -26.59 5.07
CA SER A 3 -23.69 -25.22 5.49
C SER A 3 -23.18 -24.97 6.91
N TRP A 4 -22.57 -23.80 7.14
CA TRP A 4 -22.62 -23.11 8.43
C TRP A 4 -22.75 -21.60 8.19
N TYR A 5 -23.99 -21.12 8.25
CA TYR A 5 -24.30 -19.70 8.42
C TYR A 5 -24.05 -19.34 9.90
N ARG A 6 -23.10 -18.44 10.17
CA ARG A 6 -23.22 -17.53 11.31
C ARG A 6 -23.26 -16.11 10.80
N ARG A 7 -24.43 -15.49 10.94
CA ARG A 7 -24.58 -14.04 10.97
C ARG A 7 -23.68 -13.50 12.07
N ASN A 8 -22.70 -12.70 11.71
CA ASN A 8 -22.23 -11.63 12.55
C ASN A 8 -21.87 -10.45 11.65
N LEU A 9 -22.54 -9.32 11.87
CA LEU A 9 -22.27 -8.06 11.18
C LEU A 9 -20.84 -7.61 11.49
N LEU A 10 -19.91 -7.87 10.58
CA LEU A 10 -18.74 -7.05 10.36
C LEU A 10 -18.57 -7.01 8.85
N LEU A 11 -18.86 -5.85 8.27
CA LEU A 11 -18.49 -5.50 6.91
C LEU A 11 -17.01 -5.83 6.75
N CYS A 12 -16.68 -6.84 5.95
CA CYS A 12 -15.35 -6.97 5.37
C CYS A 12 -15.37 -6.08 4.11
N PRO A 13 -14.87 -4.83 4.14
CA PRO A 13 -14.92 -3.95 2.98
C PRO A 13 -13.96 -4.40 1.87
N TYR A 14 -12.98 -5.26 2.18
CA TYR A 14 -11.95 -5.59 1.21
C TYR A 14 -12.39 -6.75 0.30
N LYS A 15 -12.85 -6.38 -0.90
CA LYS A 15 -12.90 -7.29 -2.04
C LYS A 15 -11.51 -7.28 -2.67
N SER A 16 -10.83 -8.42 -2.68
CA SER A 16 -9.59 -8.58 -3.44
C SER A 16 -9.87 -8.33 -4.92
N GLU A 17 -9.29 -7.28 -5.51
CA GLU A 17 -9.53 -6.90 -6.91
C GLU A 17 -8.46 -7.43 -7.88
N GLY A 18 -7.40 -8.05 -7.36
CA GLY A 18 -6.29 -8.60 -8.14
C GLY A 18 -4.95 -8.30 -7.46
N ASP A 19 -3.84 -8.60 -8.14
CA ASP A 19 -2.51 -8.21 -7.67
C ASP A 19 -2.35 -6.69 -7.81
N ALA A 20 -2.16 -5.98 -6.70
CA ALA A 20 -2.03 -4.51 -6.70
C ALA A 20 -0.75 -4.02 -7.41
N ALA A 21 0.30 -4.84 -7.41
CA ALA A 21 1.61 -4.55 -7.99
C ALA A 21 2.52 -5.78 -8.02
N CYS A 22 3.46 -5.82 -8.97
CA CYS A 22 4.61 -6.72 -8.93
C CYS A 22 5.88 -5.99 -8.45
N VAL A 23 6.57 -6.56 -7.46
CA VAL A 23 7.82 -6.02 -6.89
C VAL A 23 8.97 -7.02 -7.02
N PHE A 24 10.21 -6.54 -7.02
CA PHE A 24 11.38 -7.42 -7.07
C PHE A 24 11.64 -8.04 -5.69
N GLY A 25 11.81 -9.37 -5.61
CA GLY A 25 12.13 -10.05 -4.35
C GLY A 25 13.59 -9.89 -3.87
N SER A 26 14.45 -9.33 -4.71
CA SER A 26 15.86 -9.02 -4.39
C SER A 26 16.29 -7.73 -5.07
N GLN A 27 17.36 -7.11 -4.57
CA GLN A 27 17.82 -5.84 -5.12
C GLN A 27 18.35 -6.04 -6.55
N VAL A 28 17.86 -5.21 -7.47
CA VAL A 28 18.29 -5.16 -8.87
C VAL A 28 18.89 -3.78 -9.11
N SER A 29 19.82 -3.66 -10.06
CA SER A 29 20.38 -2.37 -10.42
C SER A 29 19.28 -1.37 -10.78
N GLY A 30 19.29 -0.21 -10.11
CA GLY A 30 18.29 0.85 -10.32
C GLY A 30 17.03 0.73 -9.45
N THR A 31 16.92 -0.29 -8.59
CA THR A 31 15.82 -0.38 -7.62
C THR A 31 16.23 0.09 -6.22
N VAL A 32 15.23 0.54 -5.46
CA VAL A 32 15.33 0.97 -4.06
C VAL A 32 14.45 0.09 -3.18
N PRO A 33 14.78 -0.10 -1.89
CA PRO A 33 13.96 -0.88 -0.98
C PRO A 33 12.58 -0.24 -0.79
N LEU A 34 11.55 -1.07 -0.75
CA LEU A 34 10.20 -0.71 -0.30
C LEU A 34 10.04 -1.16 1.15
N TYR A 35 9.92 -0.20 2.06
CA TYR A 35 9.65 -0.46 3.47
C TYR A 35 8.17 -0.72 3.67
N ARG A 36 7.84 -1.67 4.56
CA ARG A 36 6.49 -1.91 5.05
C ARG A 36 6.49 -1.75 6.56
N MET A 37 5.52 -1.00 7.07
CA MET A 37 5.28 -0.85 8.49
C MET A 37 3.81 -1.09 8.78
N TYR A 38 3.50 -1.64 9.96
CA TYR A 38 2.14 -1.99 10.35
C TYR A 38 1.74 -1.26 11.63
N SER A 39 0.57 -0.64 11.65
CA SER A 39 -0.03 -0.05 12.84
C SER A 39 -1.11 -0.97 13.41
N PRO A 40 -0.89 -1.65 14.54
CA PRO A 40 -1.92 -2.52 15.14
C PRO A 40 -3.15 -1.74 15.63
N SER A 41 -2.97 -0.46 15.99
CA SER A 41 -4.07 0.39 16.47
C SER A 41 -4.99 0.86 15.34
N ALA A 42 -4.42 1.17 14.17
CA ALA A 42 -5.19 1.56 12.99
C ALA A 42 -5.58 0.35 12.12
N VAL A 43 -4.94 -0.81 12.33
CA VAL A 43 -5.02 -1.99 11.45
C VAL A 43 -4.64 -1.61 10.01
N ASP A 44 -3.57 -0.83 9.87
CA ASP A 44 -3.13 -0.22 8.61
C ASP A 44 -1.69 -0.62 8.25
N HIS A 45 -1.42 -0.71 6.94
CA HIS A 45 -0.07 -0.89 6.42
C HIS A 45 0.41 0.37 5.68
N PHE A 46 1.58 0.86 6.08
CA PHE A 46 2.23 1.99 5.46
C PHE A 46 3.44 1.52 4.63
N TYR A 47 3.46 1.89 3.35
CA TYR A 47 4.54 1.57 2.41
C TYR A 47 5.24 2.83 1.92
N THR A 48 6.57 2.81 1.94
CA THR A 48 7.39 3.93 1.45
C THR A 48 8.77 3.48 1.00
N THR A 49 9.36 4.21 0.06
CA THR A 49 10.80 4.09 -0.28
C THR A 49 11.66 5.09 0.50
N ASN A 50 11.04 6.02 1.22
CA ASN A 50 11.71 7.08 1.97
C ASN A 50 12.02 6.61 3.40
N GLY A 51 13.31 6.46 3.70
CA GLY A 51 13.78 6.06 5.03
C GLY A 51 13.38 7.05 6.14
N ASN A 52 13.22 8.33 5.83
CA ASN A 52 12.77 9.33 6.82
C ASN A 52 11.28 9.17 7.15
N GLU A 53 10.42 8.87 6.16
CA GLU A 53 9.00 8.58 6.40
C GLU A 53 8.84 7.31 7.25
N ARG A 54 9.60 6.25 6.94
CA ARG A 54 9.67 5.03 7.76
C ARG A 54 10.04 5.36 9.20
N ASN A 55 11.15 6.07 9.40
CA ASN A 55 11.63 6.40 10.74
C ASN A 55 10.60 7.24 11.51
N ASN A 56 9.97 8.20 10.86
CA ASN A 56 8.91 9.00 11.48
C ASN A 56 7.69 8.15 11.86
N ALA A 57 7.24 7.26 10.98
CA ALA A 57 6.11 6.37 11.24
C ALA A 57 6.35 5.48 12.48
N VAL A 58 7.56 4.93 12.58
CA VAL A 58 7.95 4.06 13.69
C VAL A 58 8.14 4.84 15.00
N GLN A 59 8.81 5.99 14.94
CA GLN A 59 9.18 6.73 16.15
C GLN A 59 8.03 7.58 16.71
N ASN A 60 7.16 8.10 15.84
CA ASN A 60 6.20 9.13 16.21
C ASN A 60 4.73 8.74 15.96
N LEU A 61 4.45 7.79 15.07
CA LEU A 61 3.08 7.46 14.64
C LEU A 61 2.60 6.07 15.10
N GLY A 62 3.41 5.35 15.88
CA GLY A 62 3.02 4.07 16.48
C GLY A 62 3.02 2.89 15.50
N TYR A 63 3.72 3.00 14.37
CA TYR A 63 3.89 1.88 13.45
C TYR A 63 5.02 0.95 13.92
N ASN A 64 4.81 -0.34 13.74
CA ASN A 64 5.85 -1.34 13.89
C ASN A 64 6.53 -1.53 12.55
N ASP A 65 7.85 -1.46 12.57
CA ASP A 65 8.67 -1.75 11.41
C ASP A 65 8.66 -3.24 11.09
N GLU A 66 8.16 -3.61 9.91
CA GLU A 66 8.19 -5.00 9.44
C GLU A 66 9.39 -5.25 8.50
N GLY A 67 10.25 -4.24 8.31
CA GLY A 67 11.49 -4.30 7.56
C GLY A 67 11.35 -4.13 6.05
N ILE A 68 12.48 -4.31 5.34
CA ILE A 68 12.61 -4.23 3.86
C ILE A 68 11.88 -5.40 3.15
N VAL A 69 11.28 -6.33 3.88
CA VAL A 69 10.84 -7.65 3.40
C VAL A 69 9.50 -7.60 2.64
N THR A 70 9.23 -6.54 1.89
CA THR A 70 8.14 -6.55 0.88
C THR A 70 8.71 -6.58 -0.53
N GLY A 71 9.83 -5.91 -0.79
CA GLY A 71 10.52 -5.99 -2.07
C GLY A 71 11.30 -4.73 -2.43
N TYR A 72 11.71 -4.67 -3.69
CA TYR A 72 12.40 -3.54 -4.29
C TYR A 72 11.58 -3.04 -5.47
N ILE A 73 11.56 -1.72 -5.65
CA ILE A 73 10.81 -1.05 -6.71
C ILE A 73 11.67 0.03 -7.38
N TYR A 74 11.26 0.53 -8.54
CA TYR A 74 11.95 1.64 -9.16
C TYR A 74 11.61 2.96 -8.46
N PRO A 75 12.59 3.86 -8.25
CA PRO A 75 12.33 5.20 -7.69
C PRO A 75 11.73 6.15 -8.73
N SER A 76 11.69 5.78 -10.01
CA SER A 76 11.18 6.57 -11.13
C SER A 76 10.48 5.67 -12.15
N ALA A 77 9.76 6.27 -13.12
CA ALA A 77 9.13 5.56 -14.25
C ALA A 77 10.14 4.92 -15.23
N SER A 78 11.43 4.96 -14.92
CA SER A 78 12.47 4.36 -15.75
C SER A 78 12.30 2.83 -15.80
N CYS A 79 12.88 2.20 -16.83
CA CYS A 79 12.88 0.74 -16.97
C CYS A 79 11.47 0.09 -17.05
N GLY A 80 10.46 0.85 -17.48
CA GLY A 80 9.09 0.35 -17.63
C GLY A 80 8.28 0.30 -16.34
N GLY A 81 8.74 0.95 -15.27
CA GLY A 81 7.99 1.06 -14.03
C GLY A 81 6.71 1.88 -14.20
N VAL A 82 5.59 1.38 -13.68
CA VAL A 82 4.31 2.10 -13.63
C VAL A 82 4.10 2.70 -12.24
N PRO A 83 3.42 3.86 -12.12
CA PRO A 83 3.21 4.51 -10.82
C PRO A 83 2.48 3.58 -9.84
N PHE A 84 2.99 3.53 -8.61
CA PHE A 84 2.31 2.92 -7.47
C PHE A 84 1.76 4.03 -6.59
N TYR A 85 0.46 4.26 -6.69
CA TYR A 85 -0.22 5.35 -6.00
C TYR A 85 -0.43 5.01 -4.52
N ARG A 86 -0.31 6.02 -3.67
CA ARG A 86 -0.65 5.98 -2.25
C ARG A 86 -1.78 6.96 -1.98
N LEU A 87 -2.82 6.49 -1.30
CA LEU A 87 -3.92 7.31 -0.85
C LEU A 87 -4.19 7.07 0.62
N TYR A 88 -4.68 8.08 1.33
CA TYR A 88 -5.00 8.00 2.75
C TYR A 88 -6.43 8.42 3.04
N ASN A 89 -7.17 7.62 3.82
CA ASN A 89 -8.48 7.98 4.32
C ASN A 89 -8.37 8.47 5.77
N PRO A 90 -8.54 9.77 6.04
CA PRO A 90 -8.38 10.33 7.39
C PRO A 90 -9.50 9.93 8.35
N THR A 91 -10.64 9.44 7.84
CA THR A 91 -11.77 8.97 8.68
C THR A 91 -11.58 7.52 9.10
N ALA A 92 -11.12 6.68 8.16
CA ALA A 92 -10.86 5.27 8.41
C ALA A 92 -9.47 5.01 9.03
N HIS A 93 -8.56 5.99 8.94
CA HIS A 93 -7.15 5.84 9.30
C HIS A 93 -6.46 4.71 8.53
N ASP A 94 -6.71 4.63 7.22
CA ASP A 94 -6.29 3.53 6.36
C ASP A 94 -5.61 4.05 5.08
N HIS A 95 -4.56 3.35 4.64
CA HIS A 95 -3.90 3.62 3.37
C HIS A 95 -4.33 2.63 2.28
N PHE A 96 -4.66 3.17 1.12
CA PHE A 96 -4.94 2.40 -0.08
C PHE A 96 -3.81 2.56 -1.10
N TYR A 97 -3.38 1.44 -1.70
CA TYR A 97 -2.33 1.42 -2.71
C TYR A 97 -2.79 0.68 -3.96
N THR A 98 -2.50 1.26 -5.12
CA THR A 98 -2.84 0.66 -6.41
C THR A 98 -1.91 1.16 -7.52
N ALA A 99 -1.64 0.33 -8.52
CA ALA A 99 -1.03 0.76 -9.79
C ALA A 99 -2.08 1.18 -10.85
N ASN A 100 -3.38 0.97 -10.57
CA ASN A 100 -4.47 1.28 -11.47
C ASN A 100 -4.97 2.71 -11.26
N ALA A 101 -4.78 3.56 -12.27
CA ALA A 101 -5.20 4.96 -12.22
C ALA A 101 -6.72 5.14 -12.05
N ASN A 102 -7.53 4.20 -12.55
CA ASN A 102 -8.98 4.27 -12.40
C ASN A 102 -9.41 3.98 -10.96
N GLU A 103 -8.83 2.96 -10.31
CA GLU A 103 -9.08 2.67 -8.89
C GLU A 103 -8.65 3.84 -8.01
N LYS A 104 -7.46 4.41 -8.27
CA LYS A 104 -6.99 5.63 -7.60
C LYS A 104 -7.99 6.78 -7.74
N ASN A 105 -8.54 6.99 -8.94
CA ASN A 105 -9.51 8.05 -9.18
C ASN A 105 -10.85 7.78 -8.49
N THR A 106 -11.34 6.54 -8.52
CA THR A 106 -12.56 6.14 -7.80
C THR A 106 -12.39 6.34 -6.30
N ALA A 107 -11.33 5.80 -5.71
CA ALA A 107 -11.07 5.94 -4.27
C ALA A 107 -11.03 7.41 -3.82
N ALA A 108 -10.38 8.28 -4.61
CA ALA A 108 -10.29 9.71 -4.32
C ALA A 108 -11.62 10.47 -4.49
N GLN A 109 -12.46 10.05 -5.44
CA GLN A 109 -13.70 10.77 -5.77
C GLN A 109 -14.91 10.28 -4.98
N THR A 110 -14.97 8.99 -4.64
CA THR A 110 -16.16 8.36 -4.09
C THR A 110 -15.97 7.78 -2.70
N ASP A 111 -14.75 7.39 -2.34
CA ASP A 111 -14.52 6.54 -1.16
C ASP A 111 -13.84 7.31 0.00
N GLY A 112 -13.68 8.62 -0.15
CA GLY A 112 -13.17 9.52 0.89
C GLY A 112 -11.66 9.46 1.10
N TYR A 113 -10.92 8.88 0.15
CA TYR A 113 -9.46 8.88 0.19
C TYR A 113 -8.89 10.20 -0.35
N VAL A 114 -7.75 10.61 0.20
CA VAL A 114 -6.94 11.72 -0.28
C VAL A 114 -5.73 11.16 -1.00
N ASP A 115 -5.50 11.62 -2.22
CA ASP A 115 -4.31 11.26 -3.00
C ASP A 115 -3.04 11.85 -2.38
N GLU A 116 -2.14 10.98 -1.95
CA GLU A 116 -0.84 11.36 -1.38
C GLU A 116 0.29 11.28 -2.42
N GLY A 117 -0.03 10.90 -3.65
CA GLY A 117 0.90 10.83 -4.77
C GLY A 117 1.50 9.43 -4.99
N ILE A 118 2.73 9.41 -5.49
CA ILE A 118 3.40 8.19 -5.95
C ILE A 118 4.36 7.70 -4.87
N ALA A 119 4.11 6.50 -4.33
CA ALA A 119 5.00 5.84 -3.37
C ALA A 119 6.26 5.25 -4.04
N GLY A 120 6.17 4.95 -5.34
CA GLY A 120 7.27 4.52 -6.19
C GLY A 120 6.75 3.92 -7.49
N TYR A 121 7.56 3.12 -8.19
CA TYR A 121 7.20 2.57 -9.48
C TYR A 121 7.40 1.05 -9.51
N VAL A 122 6.33 0.33 -9.81
CA VAL A 122 6.24 -1.13 -9.76
C VAL A 122 6.22 -1.72 -11.17
N LEU A 123 6.40 -3.04 -11.28
CA LEU A 123 6.20 -3.71 -12.55
C LEU A 123 4.69 -3.79 -12.85
N PRO A 124 4.27 -3.59 -14.12
CA PRO A 124 2.87 -3.77 -14.49
C PRO A 124 2.43 -5.22 -14.26
N VAL A 125 1.18 -5.38 -13.84
CA VAL A 125 0.49 -6.67 -13.64
C VAL A 125 -0.28 -7.09 -14.89
#